data_AF-A0ABC9VMB8-F1
#
_entry.id   AF-A0ABC9VMB8-F1
#
_cell.length_a   1.000
_cell.length_b   1.000
_cell.length_c   1.000
_cell.angle_alpha   90.00
_cell.angle_beta   90.00
_cell.angle_gamma   90.00
#
_symmetry.space_group_name_H-M   'P 1'
#
loop_
_entity.id
_entity.type
_entity.pdbx_description
1 polymer ?
#
loop_
_entity_poly.entity_id
_entity_poly.type
_entity_poly.pdbx_seq_one_letter_code
_entity_poly.pdbx_strand_id
1 'polypeptide(L)'
;MKLSDKERKHLEDIVKANKWFTFEEAEKKIRKHWNSFYSKNDDYLSTQRRQLQKIIRSDIKGTYLKINNRKPTTTDEEWFKQNAYKGWSRNLFSDNKIEKLHVFPKYDYLFKENEQSIVLSALDDEFDDIEKSEMRDIYENLYGTPGKGKTKYLMTEPYLFALKHEIERREYPTKTLSLLPHSPKEIISEFNQSNFRNNIFTEIDSLIDDFALKVANEVKAQQLARNVELDRYEDILSFLRTWNDIFPQVINLASLEKNNMFKQFLEAKSKLSKSFFFDVKENVEKEKLHSKYSFNKIAKISDKDLKKKIKNSIYSFESYTLSNLELLMIEDNVLSNQASNIRHNFSRFLYQYLEKNNADNLIFDALRNAGIKDI
;
A
#
# COMPACT_ATOMS: atom_id res chain seq x y z
N MET A 1 -38.59 -18.46 6.97
CA MET A 1 -39.12 -18.16 5.62
C MET A 1 -38.39 -19.07 4.65
N LYS A 2 -39.06 -19.72 3.68
CA LYS A 2 -38.38 -20.62 2.72
C LYS A 2 -38.12 -19.85 1.41
N LEU A 3 -36.92 -19.97 0.87
CA LEU A 3 -36.57 -19.40 -0.44
C LEU A 3 -37.37 -20.09 -1.57
N SER A 4 -37.67 -19.35 -2.62
CA SER A 4 -38.28 -19.88 -3.84
C SER A 4 -37.28 -20.71 -4.66
N ASP A 5 -37.78 -21.59 -5.54
CA ASP A 5 -36.94 -22.41 -6.42
C ASP A 5 -36.02 -21.57 -7.32
N LYS A 6 -36.49 -20.38 -7.74
CA LYS A 6 -35.70 -19.44 -8.54
C LYS A 6 -34.53 -18.84 -7.75
N GLU A 7 -34.77 -18.47 -6.50
CA GLU A 7 -33.73 -17.95 -5.60
C GLU A 7 -32.71 -19.04 -5.27
N ARG A 8 -33.18 -20.26 -4.96
CA ARG A 8 -32.31 -21.40 -4.70
C ARG A 8 -31.41 -21.73 -5.90
N LYS A 9 -31.96 -21.71 -7.11
CA LYS A 9 -31.19 -21.91 -8.35
C LYS A 9 -30.13 -20.81 -8.55
N HIS A 10 -30.47 -19.55 -8.27
CA HIS A 10 -29.51 -18.46 -8.34
C HIS A 10 -28.35 -18.63 -7.34
N LEU A 11 -28.64 -19.04 -6.09
CA LEU A 11 -27.60 -19.34 -5.10
C LEU A 11 -26.71 -20.51 -5.55
N GLU A 12 -27.29 -21.53 -6.19
CA GLU A 12 -26.54 -22.64 -6.75
C GLU A 12 -25.58 -22.20 -7.86
N ASP A 13 -26.01 -21.30 -8.75
CA ASP A 13 -25.17 -20.72 -9.79
C ASP A 13 -23.99 -19.93 -9.17
N ILE A 14 -24.23 -19.17 -8.10
CA ILE A 14 -23.17 -18.47 -7.34
C ILE A 14 -22.19 -19.48 -6.72
N VAL A 15 -22.69 -20.53 -6.07
CA VAL A 15 -21.84 -21.56 -5.43
C VAL A 15 -20.93 -22.24 -6.44
N LYS A 16 -21.44 -22.53 -7.64
CA LYS A 16 -20.69 -23.16 -8.73
C LYS A 16 -19.69 -22.23 -9.41
N ALA A 17 -20.01 -20.93 -9.48
CA ALA A 17 -19.11 -19.93 -10.07
C ALA A 17 -17.86 -19.67 -9.21
N ASN A 18 -17.96 -19.83 -7.89
CA ASN A 18 -16.87 -19.48 -6.97
C ASN A 18 -15.97 -20.67 -6.62
N LYS A 19 -14.67 -20.39 -6.50
CA LYS A 19 -13.73 -21.29 -5.83
C LYS A 19 -13.74 -21.03 -4.33
N TRP A 20 -13.94 -22.08 -3.55
CA TRP A 20 -14.08 -22.02 -2.09
C TRP A 20 -12.84 -22.51 -1.36
N PHE A 21 -12.57 -21.92 -0.20
CA PHE A 21 -11.45 -22.24 0.66
C PHE A 21 -11.91 -22.40 2.10
N THR A 22 -11.45 -23.47 2.74
CA THR A 22 -11.50 -23.59 4.20
C THR A 22 -10.61 -22.55 4.86
N PHE A 23 -10.80 -22.32 6.17
CA PHE A 23 -9.92 -21.42 6.92
C PHE A 23 -8.43 -21.82 6.83
N GLU A 24 -8.13 -23.12 6.92
CA GLU A 24 -6.76 -23.64 6.85
C GLU A 24 -6.11 -23.38 5.48
N GLU A 25 -6.85 -23.56 4.38
CA GLU A 25 -6.36 -23.27 3.03
C GLU A 25 -6.21 -21.78 2.77
N ALA A 26 -7.18 -20.99 3.24
CA ALA A 26 -7.16 -19.55 3.17
C ALA A 26 -5.96 -18.97 3.93
N GLU A 27 -5.69 -19.42 5.16
CA GLU A 27 -4.54 -18.96 5.94
C GLU A 27 -3.22 -19.23 5.20
N LYS A 28 -3.04 -20.42 4.64
CA LYS A 28 -1.84 -20.76 3.84
C LYS A 28 -1.70 -19.84 2.63
N LYS A 29 -2.79 -19.54 1.92
CA LYS A 29 -2.79 -18.61 0.78
C LYS A 29 -2.49 -17.17 1.21
N ILE A 30 -3.05 -16.71 2.33
CA ILE A 30 -2.79 -15.36 2.87
C ILE A 30 -1.31 -15.19 3.21
N ARG A 31 -0.68 -16.19 3.82
CA ARG A 31 0.73 -16.15 4.20
C ARG A 31 1.71 -16.28 3.02
N LYS A 32 1.24 -16.67 1.84
CA LYS A 32 2.08 -16.77 0.63
C LYS A 32 2.31 -15.39 0.02
N HIS A 33 3.56 -15.05 -0.28
CA HIS A 33 3.88 -13.79 -0.95
C HIS A 33 3.31 -13.74 -2.38
N TRP A 34 2.82 -12.57 -2.84
CA TRP A 34 2.30 -12.41 -4.21
C TRP A 34 3.35 -12.73 -5.28
N ASN A 35 4.58 -12.28 -5.05
CA ASN A 35 5.73 -12.67 -5.87
C ASN A 35 6.30 -14.01 -5.38
N SER A 36 6.25 -15.02 -6.24
CA SER A 36 6.70 -16.38 -5.99
C SER A 36 8.20 -16.48 -5.67
N PHE A 37 9.02 -15.52 -6.11
CA PHE A 37 10.46 -15.50 -5.83
C PHE A 37 10.75 -15.39 -4.32
N TYR A 38 9.92 -14.64 -3.60
CA TYR A 38 10.07 -14.42 -2.15
C TYR A 38 9.30 -15.45 -1.31
N SER A 39 8.62 -16.41 -1.94
CA SER A 39 7.79 -17.40 -1.22
C SER A 39 8.58 -18.46 -0.43
N LYS A 40 9.91 -18.44 -0.48
CA LYS A 40 10.78 -19.38 0.24
C LYS A 40 11.01 -19.02 1.71
N ASN A 41 10.71 -17.78 2.11
CA ASN A 41 10.73 -17.38 3.52
C ASN A 41 9.32 -17.53 4.07
N ASP A 42 9.11 -18.55 4.90
CA ASP A 42 7.85 -18.82 5.57
C ASP A 42 7.43 -17.62 6.43
N ASP A 43 6.16 -17.20 6.23
CA ASP A 43 5.40 -16.22 7.01
C ASP A 43 6.00 -14.81 7.16
N TYR A 44 5.89 -13.99 6.11
CA TYR A 44 6.25 -12.57 6.18
C TYR A 44 5.23 -11.74 6.98
N LEU A 45 3.98 -12.20 7.10
CA LEU A 45 2.94 -11.45 7.80
C LEU A 45 3.07 -11.59 9.33
N SER A 46 3.01 -10.47 10.05
CA SER A 46 3.02 -10.47 11.51
C SER A 46 1.66 -10.84 12.13
N THR A 47 0.60 -10.84 11.31
CA THR A 47 -0.78 -11.03 11.72
C THR A 47 -0.99 -12.48 12.15
N GLN A 48 -1.32 -12.64 13.42
CA GLN A 48 -1.54 -13.94 14.04
C GLN A 48 -2.87 -14.56 13.58
N ARG A 49 -2.93 -15.90 13.56
CA ARG A 49 -4.15 -16.67 13.24
C ARG A 49 -5.39 -16.18 14.00
N ARG A 50 -5.25 -15.85 15.29
CA ARG A 50 -6.34 -15.33 16.14
C ARG A 50 -6.84 -13.96 15.68
N GLN A 51 -5.98 -13.11 15.13
CA GLN A 51 -6.34 -11.81 14.57
C GLN A 51 -7.10 -11.99 13.25
N LEU A 52 -6.65 -12.89 12.37
CA LEU A 52 -7.37 -13.24 11.13
C LEU A 52 -8.80 -13.70 11.41
N GLN A 53 -8.99 -14.63 12.36
CA GLN A 53 -10.31 -15.10 12.74
C GLN A 53 -11.20 -13.99 13.32
N LYS A 54 -10.62 -13.03 14.05
CA LYS A 54 -11.36 -11.87 14.56
C LYS A 54 -11.83 -10.95 13.43
N ILE A 55 -11.00 -10.73 12.41
CA ILE A 55 -11.36 -9.95 11.21
C ILE A 55 -12.53 -10.63 10.50
N ILE A 56 -12.41 -11.91 10.16
CA ILE A 56 -13.44 -12.68 9.46
C ILE A 56 -14.78 -12.67 10.23
N ARG A 57 -14.75 -12.84 11.56
CA ARG A 57 -15.95 -12.77 12.40
C ARG A 57 -16.59 -11.38 12.42
N SER A 58 -15.77 -10.34 12.52
CA SER A 58 -16.25 -8.96 12.43
C SER A 58 -16.90 -8.72 11.09
N ASP A 59 -16.34 -9.34 10.06
CA ASP A 59 -16.81 -9.22 8.71
C ASP A 59 -18.19 -9.89 8.53
N ILE A 60 -18.35 -11.16 8.89
CA ILE A 60 -19.67 -11.85 8.79
C ILE A 60 -20.79 -11.04 9.46
N LYS A 61 -20.52 -10.47 10.65
CA LYS A 61 -21.44 -9.56 11.35
C LYS A 61 -21.77 -8.33 10.51
N GLY A 62 -20.77 -7.72 9.87
CA GLY A 62 -20.95 -6.55 9.02
C GLY A 62 -21.82 -6.83 7.79
N THR A 63 -21.65 -7.99 7.14
CA THR A 63 -22.53 -8.41 6.03
C THR A 63 -23.97 -8.60 6.49
N TYR A 64 -24.17 -9.31 7.60
CA TYR A 64 -25.51 -9.55 8.15
C TYR A 64 -26.27 -8.24 8.43
N LEU A 65 -25.57 -7.26 9.02
CA LEU A 65 -26.12 -5.94 9.30
C LEU A 65 -26.26 -5.05 8.05
N LYS A 66 -25.93 -5.58 6.86
CA LYS A 66 -25.91 -4.89 5.56
C LYS A 66 -25.07 -3.61 5.58
N ILE A 67 -24.00 -3.56 6.38
CA ILE A 67 -23.16 -2.37 6.55
C ILE A 67 -22.47 -1.99 5.24
N ASN A 68 -22.09 -2.97 4.44
CA ASN A 68 -21.58 -2.80 3.09
C ASN A 68 -22.57 -2.11 2.12
N ASN A 69 -23.86 -2.10 2.43
CA ASN A 69 -24.92 -1.59 1.55
C ASN A 69 -25.58 -0.30 2.08
N ARG A 70 -25.16 0.21 3.25
CA ARG A 70 -25.77 1.39 3.90
C ARG A 70 -25.14 2.71 3.42
N LYS A 71 -25.98 3.71 3.12
CA LYS A 71 -25.57 5.13 3.06
C LYS A 71 -25.44 5.69 4.50
N PRO A 72 -24.57 6.69 4.77
CA PRO A 72 -24.11 7.03 6.12
C PRO A 72 -25.13 7.85 6.94
N THR A 73 -26.28 7.26 7.26
CA THR A 73 -27.22 7.79 8.26
C THR A 73 -27.81 6.60 9.02
N THR A 74 -27.31 6.33 10.23
CA THR A 74 -27.77 5.22 11.09
C THR A 74 -28.71 5.77 12.16
N THR A 75 -29.85 5.12 12.41
CA THR A 75 -30.78 5.50 13.48
C THR A 75 -30.34 4.94 14.84
N ASP A 76 -30.83 5.49 15.95
CA ASP A 76 -30.41 5.09 17.30
C ASP A 76 -30.80 3.64 17.67
N GLU A 77 -31.91 3.12 17.14
CA GLU A 77 -32.31 1.71 17.32
C GLU A 77 -31.38 0.73 16.58
N GLU A 78 -30.96 1.08 15.37
CA GLU A 78 -29.99 0.30 14.60
C GLU A 78 -28.62 0.31 15.29
N TRP A 79 -28.22 1.46 15.85
CA TRP A 79 -27.02 1.58 16.67
C TRP A 79 -27.09 0.77 17.96
N PHE A 80 -28.25 0.72 18.62
CA PHE A 80 -28.44 -0.07 19.83
C PHE A 80 -28.32 -1.56 19.56
N LYS A 81 -28.91 -2.05 18.45
CA LYS A 81 -28.70 -3.43 17.97
C LYS A 81 -27.22 -3.68 17.66
N GLN A 82 -26.53 -2.77 16.97
CA GLN A 82 -25.09 -2.89 16.65
C GLN A 82 -24.17 -2.97 17.89
N ASN A 83 -24.49 -2.24 18.96
CA ASN A 83 -23.74 -2.26 20.22
C ASN A 83 -24.06 -3.46 21.11
N ALA A 84 -25.32 -3.91 21.14
CA ALA A 84 -25.74 -5.08 21.92
C ALA A 84 -24.96 -6.34 21.49
N TYR A 85 -24.56 -6.44 20.21
CA TYR A 85 -23.71 -7.51 19.68
C TYR A 85 -22.18 -7.25 19.79
N LYS A 86 -21.79 -6.47 20.82
CA LYS A 86 -20.45 -6.25 21.41
C LYS A 86 -19.27 -6.21 20.41
N GLY A 87 -19.13 -5.14 19.64
CA GLY A 87 -17.86 -4.92 18.89
C GLY A 87 -17.74 -3.64 18.08
N TRP A 88 -18.84 -2.94 17.83
CA TRP A 88 -18.88 -1.73 17.00
C TRP A 88 -18.93 -0.50 17.90
N SER A 89 -18.34 0.62 17.46
CA SER A 89 -18.33 1.89 18.19
C SER A 89 -18.78 3.00 17.25
N ARG A 90 -19.47 4.03 17.77
CA ARG A 90 -19.99 5.18 16.99
C ARG A 90 -18.92 5.85 16.12
N ASN A 91 -17.65 5.75 16.51
CA ASN A 91 -16.48 6.31 15.83
C ASN A 91 -16.08 5.59 14.52
N LEU A 92 -16.74 4.50 14.13
CA LEU A 92 -16.43 3.81 12.86
C LEU A 92 -16.74 4.65 11.61
N PHE A 93 -17.59 5.65 11.74
CA PHE A 93 -17.99 6.56 10.66
C PHE A 93 -17.42 7.98 10.82
N SER A 94 -16.41 8.15 11.70
CA SER A 94 -15.75 9.45 11.92
C SER A 94 -14.37 9.46 11.29
N ASP A 95 -14.05 10.51 10.54
CA ASP A 95 -12.83 10.66 9.72
C ASP A 95 -11.49 10.62 10.49
N ASN A 96 -11.49 10.62 11.83
CA ASN A 96 -10.26 10.77 12.61
C ASN A 96 -10.14 9.72 13.74
N LYS A 97 -9.71 8.49 13.39
CA LYS A 97 -8.78 7.58 14.13
C LYS A 97 -8.89 6.13 13.62
N ILE A 98 -7.74 5.53 13.28
CA ILE A 98 -7.45 4.11 12.97
C ILE A 98 -8.66 3.33 12.39
N GLU A 99 -8.77 3.30 11.07
CA GLU A 99 -9.73 2.48 10.32
C GLU A 99 -9.72 1.03 10.87
N LYS A 100 -10.87 0.51 11.36
CA LYS A 100 -11.01 -0.92 11.69
C LYS A 100 -11.06 -1.73 10.39
N LEU A 101 -10.46 -2.93 10.36
CA LEU A 101 -10.35 -3.69 9.12
C LEU A 101 -11.68 -4.27 8.71
N HIS A 102 -12.13 -3.89 7.51
CA HIS A 102 -13.31 -4.46 6.88
C HIS A 102 -12.96 -4.78 5.43
N VAL A 103 -13.28 -6.00 5.01
CA VAL A 103 -12.86 -6.55 3.72
C VAL A 103 -13.93 -6.36 2.62
N PHE A 104 -15.20 -6.13 2.98
CA PHE A 104 -16.29 -6.22 2.00
C PHE A 104 -16.50 -5.04 1.08
N PRO A 105 -17.23 -5.31 -0.01
CA PRO A 105 -16.74 -6.00 -1.19
C PRO A 105 -15.87 -5.00 -1.96
N LYS A 106 -14.70 -4.67 -1.40
CA LYS A 106 -13.89 -3.57 -1.91
C LYS A 106 -13.35 -3.84 -3.31
N TYR A 107 -13.20 -5.11 -3.68
CA TYR A 107 -12.49 -5.55 -4.88
C TYR A 107 -13.31 -6.45 -5.80
N ASP A 108 -14.62 -6.60 -5.56
CA ASP A 108 -15.48 -7.50 -6.34
C ASP A 108 -15.57 -7.08 -7.82
N TYR A 109 -15.35 -5.80 -8.13
CA TYR A 109 -15.28 -5.29 -9.51
C TYR A 109 -14.11 -5.86 -10.33
N LEU A 110 -13.13 -6.51 -9.69
CA LEU A 110 -12.00 -7.17 -10.36
C LEU A 110 -12.34 -8.60 -10.82
N PHE A 111 -13.49 -9.14 -10.42
CA PHE A 111 -13.90 -10.51 -10.68
C PHE A 111 -15.09 -10.57 -11.66
N LYS A 112 -15.34 -11.76 -12.22
CA LYS A 112 -16.43 -11.95 -13.19
C LYS A 112 -17.80 -11.86 -12.53
N GLU A 113 -18.83 -11.65 -13.33
CA GLU A 113 -20.22 -11.68 -12.86
C GLU A 113 -20.52 -13.03 -12.16
N ASN A 114 -21.01 -12.97 -10.91
CA ASN A 114 -21.23 -14.07 -9.95
C ASN A 114 -20.01 -14.57 -9.15
N GLU A 115 -18.79 -14.11 -9.42
CA GLU A 115 -17.63 -14.28 -8.52
C GLU A 115 -17.61 -13.11 -7.52
N GLN A 116 -17.98 -13.37 -6.28
CA GLN A 116 -18.18 -12.31 -5.27
C GLN A 116 -17.51 -12.65 -3.94
N SER A 117 -17.22 -11.62 -3.14
CA SER A 117 -16.63 -11.78 -1.81
C SER A 117 -17.67 -12.33 -0.81
N ILE A 118 -17.63 -13.64 -0.58
CA ILE A 118 -18.56 -14.34 0.30
C ILE A 118 -17.80 -15.08 1.38
N VAL A 119 -18.33 -14.99 2.60
CA VAL A 119 -17.93 -15.83 3.74
C VAL A 119 -19.17 -16.51 4.29
N LEU A 120 -19.09 -17.83 4.41
CA LEU A 120 -20.10 -18.70 5.02
C LEU A 120 -19.54 -19.30 6.31
N SER A 121 -20.37 -19.40 7.35
CA SER A 121 -20.02 -19.97 8.65
C SER A 121 -21.25 -20.42 9.42
N ALA A 122 -21.05 -21.11 10.53
CA ALA A 122 -22.12 -21.42 11.49
C ALA A 122 -22.75 -20.15 12.13
N LEU A 123 -22.05 -19.01 12.10
CA LEU A 123 -22.60 -17.76 12.64
C LEU A 123 -23.77 -17.22 11.80
N ASP A 124 -23.89 -17.62 10.54
CA ASP A 124 -24.99 -17.18 9.68
C ASP A 124 -26.34 -17.70 10.23
N ASP A 125 -26.35 -18.88 10.85
CA ASP A 125 -27.53 -19.43 11.53
C ASP A 125 -27.83 -18.67 12.83
N GLU A 126 -26.80 -18.29 13.60
CA GLU A 126 -26.97 -17.46 14.81
C GLU A 126 -27.51 -16.06 14.49
N PHE A 127 -27.30 -15.59 13.27
CA PHE A 127 -27.79 -14.31 12.79
C PHE A 127 -29.11 -14.43 12.00
N ASP A 128 -29.67 -15.61 11.77
CA ASP A 128 -30.84 -15.81 10.90
C ASP A 128 -30.62 -15.31 9.44
N ASP A 129 -29.40 -15.42 8.90
CA ASP A 129 -29.08 -15.10 7.49
C ASP A 129 -29.45 -16.28 6.57
N ILE A 130 -30.74 -16.38 6.24
CA ILE A 130 -31.34 -17.50 5.49
C ILE A 130 -30.65 -17.76 4.15
N GLU A 131 -30.24 -16.70 3.43
CA GLU A 131 -29.60 -16.83 2.11
C GLU A 131 -28.23 -17.53 2.23
N LYS A 132 -27.42 -17.13 3.21
CA LYS A 132 -26.10 -17.74 3.45
C LYS A 132 -26.20 -19.14 4.03
N SER A 133 -27.16 -19.39 4.93
CA SER A 133 -27.43 -20.72 5.46
C SER A 133 -27.79 -21.70 4.32
N GLU A 134 -28.67 -21.31 3.40
CA GLU A 134 -29.02 -22.12 2.23
C GLU A 134 -27.86 -22.26 1.23
N MET A 135 -27.07 -21.20 1.01
CA MET A 135 -25.87 -21.26 0.17
C MET A 135 -24.86 -22.29 0.69
N ARG A 136 -24.67 -22.35 2.01
CA ARG A 136 -23.81 -23.34 2.67
C ARG A 136 -24.36 -24.76 2.49
N ASP A 137 -25.66 -24.95 2.66
CA ASP A 137 -26.29 -26.27 2.46
C ASP A 137 -26.16 -26.74 1.00
N ILE A 138 -26.32 -25.83 0.04
CA ILE A 138 -26.08 -26.12 -1.39
C ILE A 138 -24.62 -26.53 -1.61
N TYR A 139 -23.66 -25.78 -1.06
CA TYR A 139 -22.24 -26.13 -1.15
C TYR A 139 -21.93 -27.51 -0.56
N GLU A 140 -22.41 -27.80 0.66
CA GLU A 140 -22.17 -29.09 1.34
C GLU A 140 -22.76 -30.26 0.54
N ASN A 141 -23.91 -30.08 -0.10
CA ASN A 141 -24.54 -31.08 -0.97
C ASN A 141 -23.75 -31.32 -2.28
N LEU A 142 -23.20 -30.27 -2.88
CA LEU A 142 -22.47 -30.38 -4.16
C LEU A 142 -21.07 -30.98 -4.01
N TYR A 143 -20.35 -30.61 -2.94
CA TYR A 143 -18.91 -30.92 -2.80
C TYR A 143 -18.59 -31.95 -1.71
N GLY A 144 -19.60 -32.52 -1.05
CA GLY A 144 -19.46 -33.80 -0.33
C GLY A 144 -18.73 -33.76 1.01
N THR A 145 -18.57 -32.60 1.64
CA THR A 145 -18.05 -32.49 3.02
C THR A 145 -19.16 -32.08 3.98
N PRO A 146 -20.00 -33.02 4.47
CA PRO A 146 -21.12 -32.69 5.34
C PRO A 146 -20.60 -32.31 6.74
N GLY A 147 -20.58 -31.01 7.01
CA GLY A 147 -20.30 -30.48 8.34
C GLY A 147 -21.52 -30.55 9.27
N LYS A 148 -22.70 -30.93 8.76
CA LYS A 148 -24.00 -30.78 9.45
C LYS A 148 -24.19 -29.34 9.96
N GLY A 149 -23.80 -28.35 9.17
CA GLY A 149 -23.84 -26.93 9.57
C GLY A 149 -22.70 -26.47 10.49
N LYS A 150 -21.69 -27.31 10.78
CA LYS A 150 -20.54 -26.94 11.64
C LYS A 150 -19.31 -26.45 10.87
N THR A 151 -19.51 -25.94 9.67
CA THR A 151 -18.42 -25.41 8.85
C THR A 151 -17.90 -24.11 9.46
N LYS A 152 -16.63 -24.09 9.90
CA LYS A 152 -16.06 -22.96 10.66
C LYS A 152 -16.06 -21.67 9.85
N TYR A 153 -15.39 -21.67 8.70
CA TYR A 153 -15.37 -20.59 7.70
C TYR A 153 -15.12 -21.20 6.32
N LEU A 154 -15.99 -20.88 5.37
CA LEU A 154 -15.76 -21.05 3.93
C LEU A 154 -15.70 -19.67 3.29
N MET A 155 -14.67 -19.44 2.49
CA MET A 155 -14.40 -18.16 1.86
C MET A 155 -14.22 -18.34 0.36
N THR A 156 -14.76 -17.42 -0.43
CA THR A 156 -14.52 -17.40 -1.87
C THR A 156 -13.16 -16.80 -2.20
N GLU A 157 -12.65 -17.06 -3.41
CA GLU A 157 -11.41 -16.45 -3.90
C GLU A 157 -11.42 -14.91 -3.87
N PRO A 158 -12.50 -14.21 -4.28
CA PRO A 158 -12.58 -12.76 -4.16
C PRO A 158 -12.43 -12.27 -2.72
N TYR A 159 -13.09 -12.92 -1.76
CA TYR A 159 -12.96 -12.55 -0.35
C TYR A 159 -11.53 -12.75 0.14
N LEU A 160 -10.90 -13.85 -0.25
CA LEU A 160 -9.53 -14.17 0.14
C LEU A 160 -8.51 -13.18 -0.43
N PHE A 161 -8.69 -12.78 -1.69
CA PHE A 161 -7.91 -11.74 -2.33
C PHE A 161 -8.02 -10.43 -1.55
N ALA A 162 -9.25 -10.01 -1.27
CA ALA A 162 -9.53 -8.78 -0.55
C ALA A 162 -8.94 -8.81 0.88
N LEU A 163 -9.13 -9.92 1.61
CA LEU A 163 -8.62 -10.09 2.98
C LEU A 163 -7.09 -10.01 3.00
N LYS A 164 -6.42 -10.72 2.09
CA LYS A 164 -4.96 -10.70 1.97
C LYS A 164 -4.44 -9.30 1.69
N HIS A 165 -5.01 -8.63 0.68
CA HIS A 165 -4.58 -7.30 0.28
C HIS A 165 -4.76 -6.27 1.39
N GLU A 166 -5.87 -6.34 2.12
CA GLU A 166 -6.18 -5.46 3.24
C GLU A 166 -5.29 -5.71 4.48
N ILE A 167 -4.89 -6.95 4.74
CA ILE A 167 -3.90 -7.27 5.78
C ILE A 167 -2.54 -6.67 5.38
N GLU A 168 -2.10 -6.90 4.15
CA GLU A 168 -0.82 -6.36 3.67
C GLU A 168 -0.79 -4.84 3.70
N ARG A 169 -1.86 -4.17 3.27
CA ARG A 169 -2.00 -2.70 3.36
C ARG A 169 -1.85 -2.19 4.80
N ARG A 170 -2.15 -3.00 5.82
CA ARG A 170 -2.03 -2.61 7.23
C ARG A 170 -0.68 -2.89 7.83
N GLU A 171 -0.12 -4.04 7.51
CA GLU A 171 1.20 -4.43 8.02
C GLU A 171 2.32 -3.69 7.29
N TYR A 172 2.11 -3.47 6.00
CA TYR A 172 2.97 -2.73 5.10
C TYR A 172 2.16 -1.59 4.48
N PRO A 173 1.76 -0.59 5.30
CA PRO A 173 1.13 0.58 4.74
C PRO A 173 2.09 1.18 3.72
N THR A 174 1.58 1.46 2.53
CA THR A 174 2.27 2.26 1.52
C THR A 174 2.37 3.69 2.06
N LYS A 175 3.29 3.90 3.01
CA LYS A 175 3.69 5.21 3.48
C LYS A 175 4.71 5.75 2.50
N THR A 176 4.55 7.01 2.14
CA THR A 176 5.55 7.70 1.32
C THR A 176 6.89 7.77 2.06
N LEU A 177 6.87 7.97 3.37
CA LEU A 177 8.06 8.03 4.22
C LEU A 177 7.90 7.11 5.44
N SER A 178 8.84 6.18 5.62
CA SER A 178 8.83 5.24 6.76
C SER A 178 9.71 5.70 7.93
N LEU A 179 10.60 6.67 7.70
CA LEU A 179 11.44 7.27 8.71
C LEU A 179 10.60 8.02 9.75
N LEU A 180 10.91 7.79 11.03
CA LEU A 180 10.28 8.45 12.17
C LEU A 180 11.31 9.36 12.87
N PRO A 181 10.85 10.44 13.53
CA PRO A 181 11.74 11.21 14.39
C PRO A 181 12.18 10.33 15.57
N HIS A 182 13.33 10.65 16.15
CA HIS A 182 13.78 10.03 17.39
C HIS A 182 12.70 10.13 18.44
N SER A 183 12.44 9.03 19.14
CA SER A 183 11.43 9.04 20.18
C SER A 183 11.88 9.97 21.32
N PRO A 184 10.95 10.64 22.01
CA PRO A 184 11.29 11.44 23.19
C PRO A 184 12.08 10.67 24.25
N LYS A 185 12.00 9.34 24.27
CA LYS A 185 12.77 8.47 25.16
C LYS A 185 14.21 8.27 24.67
N GLU A 186 14.40 8.01 23.38
CA GLU A 186 15.73 7.92 22.73
C GLU A 186 16.52 9.20 22.96
N ILE A 187 15.91 10.36 22.69
CA ILE A 187 16.59 11.65 22.87
C ILE A 187 17.00 11.84 24.34
N ILE A 188 16.14 11.52 25.31
CA ILE A 188 16.49 11.64 26.74
C ILE A 188 17.61 10.67 27.12
N SER A 189 17.65 9.47 26.52
CA SER A 189 18.62 8.44 26.90
C SER A 189 20.07 8.84 26.61
N GLU A 190 20.33 9.60 25.54
CA GLU A 190 21.66 10.14 25.24
C GLU A 190 22.18 11.05 26.37
N PHE A 191 21.28 11.78 27.04
CA PHE A 191 21.64 12.71 28.10
C PHE A 191 21.76 12.09 29.50
N ASN A 192 21.63 10.76 29.65
CA ASN A 192 21.63 10.11 30.98
C ASN A 192 23.02 9.81 31.55
N GLN A 193 24.09 10.25 30.89
CA GLN A 193 25.46 10.09 31.36
C GLN A 193 25.82 11.02 32.53
N SER A 194 26.74 10.57 33.40
CA SER A 194 27.43 11.40 34.38
C SER A 194 28.30 12.42 33.64
N ASN A 195 27.90 13.71 33.65
CA ASN A 195 28.46 14.86 32.89
C ASN A 195 27.56 15.46 31.80
N PHE A 196 26.24 15.20 31.84
CA PHE A 196 25.21 15.81 30.97
C PHE A 196 25.52 17.24 30.52
N ARG A 197 25.81 18.17 31.46
CA ARG A 197 26.01 19.59 31.14
C ARG A 197 27.24 19.89 30.28
N ASN A 198 28.29 19.09 30.40
CA ASN A 198 29.52 19.27 29.64
C ASN A 198 29.39 18.70 28.23
N ASN A 199 28.47 17.75 28.02
CA ASN A 199 28.30 17.04 26.76
C ASN A 199 27.09 17.52 25.94
N ILE A 200 26.32 18.51 26.41
CA ILE A 200 25.07 18.94 25.78
C ILE A 200 25.21 19.13 24.27
N PHE A 201 26.23 19.85 23.82
CA PHE A 201 26.42 20.15 22.40
C PHE A 201 26.82 18.92 21.60
N THR A 202 27.74 18.11 22.12
CA THR A 202 28.15 16.85 21.50
C THR A 202 26.95 15.92 21.29
N GLU A 203 26.10 15.76 22.31
CA GLU A 203 24.92 14.88 22.21
C GLU A 203 23.85 15.46 21.28
N ILE A 204 23.66 16.79 21.28
CA ILE A 204 22.76 17.46 20.32
C ILE A 204 23.25 17.23 18.89
N ASP A 205 24.54 17.43 18.64
CA ASP A 205 25.13 17.31 17.30
C ASP A 205 25.03 15.87 16.81
N SER A 206 25.35 14.90 17.67
CA SER A 206 25.21 13.46 17.39
C SER A 206 23.79 13.08 16.97
N LEU A 207 22.76 13.53 17.71
CA LEU A 207 21.36 13.26 17.37
C LEU A 207 20.94 13.90 16.03
N ILE A 208 21.40 15.13 15.76
CA ILE A 208 21.10 15.82 14.50
C ILE A 208 21.80 15.12 13.32
N ASP A 209 23.07 14.73 13.47
CA ASP A 209 23.85 14.06 12.43
C ASP A 209 23.28 12.68 12.09
N ASP A 210 22.94 11.88 13.10
CA ASP A 210 22.31 10.57 12.90
C ASP A 210 20.96 10.72 12.18
N PHE A 211 20.14 11.70 12.59
CA PHE A 211 18.89 12.00 11.90
C PHE A 211 19.12 12.43 10.44
N ALA A 212 20.06 13.34 10.18
CA ALA A 212 20.37 13.82 8.85
C ALA A 212 20.88 12.71 7.93
N LEU A 213 21.70 11.80 8.45
CA LEU A 213 22.15 10.61 7.72
C LEU A 213 20.98 9.70 7.33
N LYS A 214 20.03 9.47 8.26
CA LYS A 214 18.82 8.69 7.96
C LYS A 214 17.98 9.36 6.87
N VAL A 215 17.81 10.68 6.92
CA VAL A 215 17.12 11.44 5.85
C VAL A 215 17.85 11.33 4.51
N ALA A 216 19.19 11.43 4.51
CA ALA A 216 19.98 11.31 3.29
C ALA A 216 19.81 9.92 2.63
N ASN A 217 19.64 8.86 3.42
CA ASN A 217 19.37 7.52 2.91
C ASN A 217 17.98 7.43 2.25
N GLU A 218 16.95 8.07 2.82
CA GLU A 218 15.62 8.15 2.20
C GLU A 218 15.65 8.91 0.87
N VAL A 219 16.34 10.06 0.83
CA VAL A 219 16.55 10.84 -0.40
C VAL A 219 17.26 10.01 -1.47
N LYS A 220 18.28 9.24 -1.09
CA LYS A 220 19.00 8.34 -1.99
C LYS A 220 18.09 7.22 -2.50
N ALA A 221 17.28 6.61 -1.64
CA ALA A 221 16.34 5.57 -2.03
C ALA A 221 15.31 6.08 -3.04
N GLN A 222 14.76 7.29 -2.82
CA GLN A 222 13.85 7.94 -3.77
C GLN A 222 14.53 8.19 -5.12
N GLN A 223 15.77 8.69 -5.12
CA GLN A 223 16.53 8.87 -6.36
C GLN A 223 16.78 7.55 -7.11
N LEU A 224 17.08 6.46 -6.39
CA LEU A 224 17.24 5.14 -7.00
C LEU A 224 15.93 4.66 -7.65
N ALA A 225 14.79 4.88 -7.00
CA ALA A 225 13.49 4.55 -7.58
C ALA A 225 13.23 5.32 -8.89
N ARG A 226 13.60 6.61 -8.95
CA ARG A 226 13.53 7.42 -10.18
C ARG A 226 14.46 6.89 -11.28
N ASN A 227 15.68 6.47 -10.91
CA ASN A 227 16.64 5.93 -11.88
C ASN A 227 16.08 4.69 -12.59
N VAL A 228 15.37 3.80 -11.88
CA VAL A 228 14.72 2.65 -12.51
C VAL A 228 13.74 3.06 -13.60
N GLU A 229 12.98 4.13 -13.38
CA GLU A 229 12.06 4.63 -14.41
C GLU A 229 12.83 5.31 -15.56
N LEU A 230 13.88 6.07 -15.26
CA LEU A 230 14.76 6.65 -16.28
C LEU A 230 15.43 5.60 -17.17
N ASP A 231 15.89 4.49 -16.59
CA ASP A 231 16.49 3.37 -17.31
C ASP A 231 15.50 2.82 -18.34
N ARG A 232 14.22 2.68 -17.99
CA ARG A 232 13.17 2.25 -18.94
C ARG A 232 12.96 3.25 -20.08
N TYR A 233 13.13 4.55 -19.82
CA TYR A 233 13.11 5.55 -20.90
C TYR A 233 14.32 5.39 -21.82
N GLU A 234 15.51 5.16 -21.25
CA GLU A 234 16.74 4.96 -22.02
C GLU A 234 16.72 3.65 -22.81
N ASP A 235 16.14 2.57 -22.29
CA ASP A 235 15.98 1.29 -23.01
C ASP A 235 15.18 1.49 -24.31
N ILE A 236 14.08 2.24 -24.24
CA ILE A 236 13.26 2.56 -25.42
C ILE A 236 14.04 3.45 -26.40
N LEU A 237 14.76 4.46 -25.91
CA LEU A 237 15.57 5.32 -26.78
C LEU A 237 16.72 4.56 -27.44
N SER A 238 17.36 3.65 -26.70
CA SER A 238 18.42 2.77 -27.18
C SER A 238 17.89 1.84 -28.28
N PHE A 239 16.71 1.24 -28.05
CA PHE A 239 16.00 0.47 -29.07
C PHE A 239 15.76 1.31 -30.34
N LEU A 240 15.17 2.50 -30.20
CA LEU A 240 14.84 3.33 -31.36
C LEU A 240 16.07 3.74 -32.15
N ARG A 241 17.17 4.12 -31.49
CA ARG A 241 18.43 4.48 -32.16
C ARG A 241 19.03 3.28 -32.88
N THR A 242 19.19 2.16 -32.17
CA THR A 242 19.81 0.94 -32.69
C THR A 242 19.06 0.42 -33.92
N TRP A 243 17.74 0.32 -33.84
CA TRP A 243 16.95 -0.28 -34.92
C TRP A 243 16.62 0.70 -36.05
N ASN A 244 16.66 2.02 -35.81
CA ASN A 244 16.69 3.00 -36.90
C ASN A 244 17.94 2.84 -37.77
N ASP A 245 19.09 2.55 -37.16
CA ASP A 245 20.35 2.39 -37.91
C ASP A 245 20.37 1.11 -38.74
N ILE A 246 19.75 0.02 -38.25
CA ILE A 246 19.69 -1.27 -38.96
C ILE A 246 18.53 -1.33 -39.96
N PHE A 247 17.34 -0.82 -39.60
CA PHE A 247 16.12 -0.89 -40.39
C PHE A 247 15.39 0.47 -40.47
N PRO A 248 16.00 1.49 -41.10
CA PRO A 248 15.46 2.86 -41.16
C PRO A 248 14.11 2.97 -41.88
N GLN A 249 13.79 2.00 -42.75
CA GLN A 249 12.50 1.90 -43.43
C GLN A 249 11.35 1.46 -42.52
N VAL A 250 11.65 0.76 -41.42
CA VAL A 250 10.66 0.32 -40.43
C VAL A 250 10.61 1.28 -39.25
N ILE A 251 11.79 1.70 -38.76
CA ILE A 251 11.91 2.66 -37.66
C ILE A 251 12.57 3.91 -38.21
N ASN A 252 11.76 4.92 -38.52
CA ASN A 252 12.24 6.22 -38.96
C ASN A 252 12.22 7.20 -37.78
N LEU A 253 13.36 7.34 -37.09
CA LEU A 253 13.48 8.18 -35.91
C LEU A 253 13.18 9.66 -36.21
N ALA A 254 13.60 10.18 -37.37
CA ALA A 254 13.33 11.56 -37.77
C ALA A 254 11.83 11.86 -37.95
N SER A 255 11.05 10.86 -38.33
CA SER A 255 9.59 10.95 -38.38
C SER A 255 8.98 10.90 -36.97
N LEU A 256 9.46 9.98 -36.14
CA LEU A 256 9.02 9.84 -34.74
C LEU A 256 9.29 11.11 -33.92
N GLU A 257 10.43 11.77 -34.10
CA GLU A 257 10.79 13.01 -33.42
C GLU A 257 9.83 14.19 -33.69
N LYS A 258 9.13 14.16 -34.82
CA LYS A 258 8.10 15.16 -35.16
C LYS A 258 6.78 14.87 -34.46
N ASN A 259 6.56 13.65 -33.99
CA ASN A 259 5.33 13.23 -33.32
C ASN A 259 5.22 13.85 -31.92
N ASN A 260 4.02 14.32 -31.59
CA ASN A 260 3.76 14.94 -30.29
C ASN A 260 3.97 13.98 -29.10
N MET A 261 3.67 12.69 -29.25
CA MET A 261 3.90 11.70 -28.20
C MET A 261 5.39 11.48 -27.92
N PHE A 262 6.24 11.51 -28.96
CA PHE A 262 7.69 11.42 -28.78
C PHE A 262 8.24 12.63 -28.03
N LYS A 263 7.74 13.84 -28.35
CA LYS A 263 8.12 15.06 -27.63
C LYS A 263 7.71 15.01 -26.16
N GLN A 264 6.47 14.59 -25.88
CA GLN A 264 5.98 14.40 -24.52
C GLN A 264 6.81 13.37 -23.74
N PHE A 265 7.20 12.28 -24.40
CA PHE A 265 8.08 11.26 -23.85
C PHE A 265 9.45 11.84 -23.45
N LEU A 266 10.10 12.59 -24.35
CA LEU A 266 11.38 13.24 -24.03
C LEU A 266 11.26 14.31 -22.93
N GLU A 267 10.16 15.06 -22.91
CA GLU A 267 9.93 16.07 -21.87
C GLU A 267 9.76 15.42 -20.49
N ALA A 268 8.98 14.33 -20.41
CA ALA A 268 8.81 13.56 -19.17
C ALA A 268 10.14 13.00 -18.66
N LYS A 269 10.96 12.44 -19.55
CA LYS A 269 12.32 12.00 -19.24
C LYS A 269 13.19 13.14 -18.70
N SER A 270 13.17 14.30 -19.35
CA SER A 270 13.95 15.47 -18.93
C SER A 270 13.56 15.95 -17.53
N LYS A 271 12.26 15.98 -17.24
CA LYS A 271 11.74 16.28 -15.90
C LYS A 271 12.22 15.25 -14.86
N LEU A 272 12.14 13.95 -15.19
CA LEU A 272 12.64 12.87 -14.35
C LEU A 272 14.16 12.86 -14.16
N SER A 273 14.93 13.46 -15.07
CA SER A 273 16.39 13.46 -15.00
C SER A 273 16.94 14.45 -13.97
N LYS A 274 16.13 15.40 -13.51
CA LYS A 274 16.53 16.35 -12.45
C LYS A 274 16.70 15.64 -11.12
N SER A 275 17.83 15.76 -10.43
CA SER A 275 18.04 15.03 -9.17
C SER A 275 16.99 15.37 -8.11
N PHE A 276 16.49 14.35 -7.41
CA PHE A 276 15.70 14.49 -6.19
C PHE A 276 16.64 14.94 -5.07
N PHE A 277 16.37 16.12 -4.51
CA PHE A 277 17.22 16.76 -3.52
C PHE A 277 16.40 17.31 -2.37
N PHE A 278 16.92 17.13 -1.15
CA PHE A 278 16.33 17.68 0.06
C PHE A 278 17.45 18.07 1.03
N ASP A 279 17.39 19.29 1.56
CA ASP A 279 18.36 19.82 2.52
C ASP A 279 17.76 19.83 3.92
N VAL A 280 18.39 19.07 4.83
CA VAL A 280 18.00 18.97 6.24
C VAL A 280 18.30 20.26 7.02
N LYS A 281 19.22 21.11 6.53
CA LYS A 281 19.72 22.31 7.22
C LYS A 281 20.30 22.03 8.60
N GLU A 282 21.00 20.89 8.73
CA GLU A 282 21.55 20.41 10.00
C GLU A 282 22.43 21.45 10.70
N ASN A 283 23.35 22.11 9.97
CA ASN A 283 24.27 23.09 10.54
C ASN A 283 23.56 24.31 11.10
N VAL A 284 22.50 24.77 10.41
CA VAL A 284 21.68 25.90 10.85
C VAL A 284 20.95 25.54 12.16
N GLU A 285 20.42 24.32 12.27
CA GLU A 285 19.75 23.90 13.50
C GLU A 285 20.75 23.70 14.64
N LYS A 286 21.93 23.11 14.38
CA LYS A 286 23.01 22.98 15.39
C LYS A 286 23.39 24.33 15.98
N GLU A 287 23.72 25.31 15.13
CA GLU A 287 24.07 26.68 15.57
C GLU A 287 22.95 27.32 16.41
N LYS A 288 21.70 27.16 15.97
CA LYS A 288 20.52 27.65 16.69
C LYS A 288 20.36 26.99 18.05
N LEU A 289 20.54 25.67 18.16
CA LEU A 289 20.43 24.97 19.44
C LEU A 289 21.61 25.28 20.37
N HIS A 290 22.84 25.38 19.85
CA HIS A 290 24.02 25.81 20.61
C HIS A 290 23.82 27.21 21.20
N SER A 291 23.34 28.16 20.39
CA SER A 291 23.00 29.50 20.85
C SER A 291 21.87 29.51 21.88
N LYS A 292 20.83 28.68 21.69
CA LYS A 292 19.68 28.56 22.59
C LYS A 292 20.06 27.96 23.95
N TYR A 293 21.00 27.02 23.97
CA TYR A 293 21.43 26.27 25.15
C TYR A 293 22.83 26.63 25.64
N SER A 294 23.33 27.82 25.30
CA SER A 294 24.61 28.32 25.81
C SER A 294 24.64 28.41 27.32
N PHE A 295 25.82 28.15 27.91
CA PHE A 295 26.02 27.99 29.35
C PHE A 295 25.32 29.08 30.20
N ASN A 296 25.48 30.34 29.80
CA ASN A 296 24.88 31.49 30.48
C ASN A 296 23.34 31.47 30.49
N LYS A 297 22.70 30.93 29.44
CA LYS A 297 21.24 30.84 29.32
C LYS A 297 20.66 29.66 30.10
N ILE A 298 21.45 28.62 30.37
CA ILE A 298 20.99 27.37 30.99
C ILE A 298 21.47 27.17 32.43
N ALA A 299 22.37 28.03 32.93
CA ALA A 299 22.98 27.91 34.26
C ALA A 299 21.97 27.71 35.40
N LYS A 300 20.82 28.39 35.35
CA LYS A 300 19.78 28.35 36.40
C LYS A 300 18.65 27.33 36.14
N ILE A 301 18.67 26.63 35.02
CA ILE A 301 17.61 25.67 34.66
C ILE A 301 17.93 24.32 35.33
N SER A 302 16.96 23.59 35.88
CA SER A 302 17.22 22.24 36.39
C SER A 302 17.60 21.26 35.27
N ASP A 303 18.41 20.23 35.54
CA ASP A 303 18.80 19.25 34.51
C ASP A 303 17.58 18.54 33.90
N LYS A 304 16.58 18.23 34.72
CA LYS A 304 15.31 17.62 34.27
C LYS A 304 14.58 18.52 33.28
N ASP A 305 14.45 19.81 33.59
CA ASP A 305 13.76 20.76 32.71
C ASP A 305 14.57 21.07 31.45
N LEU A 306 15.90 21.11 31.57
CA LEU A 306 16.80 21.33 30.44
C LEU A 306 16.73 20.17 29.45
N LYS A 307 16.84 18.92 29.92
CA LYS A 307 16.65 17.72 29.09
C LYS A 307 15.29 17.75 28.36
N LYS A 308 14.21 18.11 29.06
CA LYS A 308 12.88 18.24 28.46
C LYS A 308 12.85 19.32 27.36
N LYS A 309 13.48 20.47 27.57
CA LYS A 309 13.55 21.57 26.59
C LYS A 309 14.35 21.18 25.35
N ILE A 310 15.51 20.55 25.52
CA ILE A 310 16.37 20.09 24.41
C ILE A 310 15.62 19.05 23.59
N LYS A 311 15.10 18.01 24.27
CA LYS A 311 14.29 16.95 23.67
C LYS A 311 13.14 17.47 22.83
N ASN A 312 12.38 18.44 23.35
CA ASN A 312 11.28 19.04 22.59
C ASN A 312 11.78 19.79 21.35
N SER A 313 12.92 20.48 21.42
CA SER A 313 13.44 21.23 20.27
C SER A 313 13.94 20.29 19.16
N ILE A 314 14.69 19.24 19.52
CA ILE A 314 15.15 18.21 18.57
C ILE A 314 13.95 17.53 17.92
N TYR A 315 13.03 16.99 18.73
CA TYR A 315 11.84 16.30 18.21
C TYR A 315 11.00 17.19 17.27
N SER A 316 10.83 18.47 17.62
CA SER A 316 10.10 19.42 16.78
C SER A 316 10.82 19.71 15.45
N PHE A 317 12.15 19.83 15.46
CA PHE A 317 12.93 19.99 14.24
C PHE A 317 12.78 18.76 13.34
N GLU A 318 13.03 17.56 13.87
CA GLU A 318 12.94 16.32 13.10
C GLU A 318 11.54 16.11 12.52
N SER A 319 10.49 16.31 13.34
CA SER A 319 9.09 16.19 12.89
C SER A 319 8.74 17.18 11.78
N TYR A 320 9.26 18.40 11.85
CA TYR A 320 9.07 19.42 10.82
C TYR A 320 9.81 19.04 9.53
N THR A 321 11.06 18.60 9.65
CA THR A 321 11.87 18.17 8.51
C THR A 321 11.26 16.98 7.79
N LEU A 322 10.80 15.95 8.52
CA LEU A 322 10.14 14.79 7.93
C LEU A 322 8.83 15.15 7.23
N SER A 323 8.03 16.05 7.80
CA SER A 323 6.81 16.55 7.15
C SER A 323 7.12 17.20 5.79
N ASN A 324 8.18 18.01 5.71
CA ASN A 324 8.58 18.65 4.45
C ASN A 324 9.12 17.65 3.44
N LEU A 325 9.91 16.66 3.89
CA LEU A 325 10.41 15.59 3.03
C LEU A 325 9.26 14.76 2.46
N GLU A 326 8.28 14.40 3.29
CA GLU A 326 7.12 13.63 2.86
C GLU A 326 6.31 14.36 1.78
N LEU A 327 6.09 15.67 1.94
CA LEU A 327 5.43 16.48 0.90
C LEU A 327 6.20 16.45 -0.42
N LEU A 328 7.51 16.62 -0.37
CA LEU A 328 8.36 16.59 -1.57
C LEU A 328 8.34 15.20 -2.24
N MET A 329 8.36 14.12 -1.45
CA MET A 329 8.25 12.75 -1.98
C MET A 329 6.87 12.48 -2.58
N ILE A 330 5.79 13.04 -2.04
CA ILE A 330 4.45 12.93 -2.64
C ILE A 330 4.43 13.60 -4.03
N GLU A 331 4.99 14.80 -4.15
CA GLU A 331 5.09 15.50 -5.44
C GLU A 331 5.94 14.71 -6.45
N ASP A 332 7.06 14.15 -6.00
CA ASP A 332 7.93 13.31 -6.84
C ASP A 332 7.27 12.00 -7.28
N ASN A 333 6.46 11.39 -6.41
CA ASN A 333 5.66 10.21 -6.75
C ASN A 333 4.57 10.53 -7.79
N VAL A 334 3.93 11.70 -7.71
CA VAL A 334 2.99 12.17 -8.74
C VAL A 334 3.71 12.34 -10.07
N LEU A 335 4.89 12.96 -10.08
CA LEU A 335 5.71 13.13 -11.27
C LEU A 335 6.14 11.78 -11.86
N SER A 336 6.57 10.84 -11.02
CA SER A 336 6.96 9.49 -11.43
C SER A 336 5.79 8.71 -12.05
N ASN A 337 4.60 8.81 -11.46
CA ASN A 337 3.39 8.20 -12.03
C ASN A 337 2.98 8.82 -13.37
N GLN A 338 3.05 10.14 -13.50
CA GLN A 338 2.79 10.83 -14.77
C GLN A 338 3.77 10.38 -15.85
N ALA A 339 5.07 10.31 -15.52
CA ALA A 339 6.09 9.84 -16.45
C ALA A 339 5.88 8.37 -16.83
N SER A 340 5.54 7.49 -15.89
CA SER A 340 5.25 6.09 -16.21
C SER A 340 4.04 5.96 -17.16
N ASN A 341 2.99 6.76 -16.95
CA ASN A 341 1.83 6.78 -17.85
C ASN A 341 2.20 7.29 -19.25
N ILE A 342 3.01 8.35 -19.35
CA ILE A 342 3.51 8.87 -20.63
C ILE A 342 4.33 7.80 -21.35
N ARG A 343 5.25 7.11 -20.64
CA ARG A 343 6.03 6.01 -21.21
C ARG A 343 5.14 4.87 -21.70
N HIS A 344 4.15 4.46 -20.91
CA HIS A 344 3.21 3.42 -21.30
C HIS A 344 2.44 3.80 -22.58
N ASN A 345 1.91 5.02 -22.65
CA ASN A 345 1.20 5.51 -23.83
C ASN A 345 2.12 5.60 -25.05
N PHE A 346 3.35 6.08 -24.87
CA PHE A 346 4.34 6.10 -25.95
C PHE A 346 4.71 4.70 -26.42
N SER A 347 4.80 3.72 -25.51
CA SER A 347 5.07 2.31 -25.83
C SER A 347 3.95 1.71 -26.68
N ARG A 348 2.68 1.99 -26.34
CA ARG A 348 1.51 1.60 -27.15
C ARG A 348 1.54 2.22 -28.54
N PHE A 349 1.86 3.51 -28.62
CA PHE A 349 2.02 4.21 -29.89
C PHE A 349 3.14 3.59 -30.73
N LEU A 350 4.28 3.28 -30.11
CA LEU A 350 5.42 2.67 -30.81
C LEU A 350 5.06 1.29 -31.36
N TYR A 351 4.36 0.46 -30.59
CA TYR A 351 3.86 -0.84 -31.06
C TYR A 351 2.98 -0.69 -32.32
N GLN A 352 1.99 0.21 -32.28
CA GLN A 352 1.11 0.49 -33.43
C GLN A 352 1.86 1.09 -34.62
N TYR A 353 2.87 1.91 -34.36
CA TYR A 353 3.73 2.47 -35.40
C TYR A 353 4.49 1.34 -36.11
N LEU A 354 5.05 0.38 -35.38
CA LEU A 354 5.77 -0.76 -35.95
C LEU A 354 4.87 -1.67 -36.79
N GLU A 355 3.65 -1.98 -36.30
CA GLU A 355 2.67 -2.74 -37.08
C GLU A 355 2.36 -2.06 -38.42
N LYS A 356 2.14 -0.74 -38.42
CA LYS A 356 1.85 0.02 -39.64
C LYS A 356 3.00 0.08 -40.62
N ASN A 357 4.24 -0.04 -40.14
CA ASN A 357 5.44 -0.04 -40.98
C ASN A 357 5.91 -1.46 -41.33
N ASN A 358 5.05 -2.48 -41.16
CA ASN A 358 5.33 -3.88 -41.49
C ASN A 358 6.59 -4.42 -40.79
N ALA A 359 6.79 -4.06 -39.52
CA ALA A 359 7.85 -4.64 -38.70
C ALA A 359 7.69 -6.17 -38.61
N ASP A 360 8.80 -6.89 -38.68
CA ASP A 360 8.81 -8.34 -38.53
C ASP A 360 8.89 -8.77 -37.05
N ASN A 361 8.80 -10.08 -36.81
CA ASN A 361 8.85 -10.63 -35.46
C ASN A 361 10.16 -10.33 -34.72
N LEU A 362 11.28 -10.19 -35.45
CA LEU A 362 12.57 -9.87 -34.84
C LEU A 362 12.53 -8.49 -34.17
N ILE A 363 11.93 -7.50 -34.84
CA ILE A 363 11.78 -6.16 -34.29
C ILE A 363 10.82 -6.16 -33.09
N PHE A 364 9.72 -6.92 -33.14
CA PHE A 364 8.81 -7.05 -32.01
C PHE A 364 9.45 -7.77 -30.81
N ASP A 365 10.28 -8.78 -31.03
CA ASP A 365 11.03 -9.44 -29.96
C ASP A 365 12.07 -8.51 -29.34
N ALA A 366 12.75 -7.70 -30.16
CA ALA A 366 13.66 -6.67 -29.66
C ALA A 366 12.93 -5.57 -28.87
N LEU A 367 11.72 -5.18 -29.30
CA LEU A 367 10.86 -4.24 -28.58
C LEU A 367 10.45 -4.79 -27.20
N ARG A 368 10.11 -6.08 -27.11
CA ARG A 368 9.82 -6.77 -25.84
C ARG A 368 11.03 -6.82 -24.92
N ASN A 369 12.22 -7.05 -25.46
CA ASN A 369 13.47 -7.01 -24.71
C ASN A 369 13.78 -5.59 -24.18
N ALA A 370 13.36 -4.53 -24.87
CA ALA A 370 13.43 -3.15 -24.40
C ALA A 370 12.33 -2.79 -23.36
N GLY A 371 11.61 -3.80 -22.83
CA GLY A 371 10.64 -3.63 -21.75
C GLY A 371 9.23 -3.26 -22.19
N ILE A 372 8.94 -3.27 -23.49
CA ILE A 372 7.58 -3.03 -24.03
C ILE A 372 6.93 -4.39 -24.32
N LYS A 373 6.12 -4.88 -23.37
CA LYS A 373 5.36 -6.13 -23.55
C LYS A 373 4.04 -5.85 -24.29
N ASP A 374 3.54 -6.88 -24.97
CA ASP A 374 2.25 -6.85 -25.65
C ASP A 374 1.16 -6.34 -24.68
N ILE A 375 0.44 -5.28 -25.10
CA ILE A 375 -0.57 -4.56 -24.29
C ILE A 375 -1.92 -5.26 -24.34
#